data_AF-A0A3D4AUN9-F1
#
_entry.id   AF-A0A3D4AUN9-F1
#
_cell.length_a   1.000
_cell.length_b   1.000
_cell.length_c   1.000
_cell.angle_alpha   90.00
_cell.angle_beta   90.00
_cell.angle_gamma   90.00
#
_symmetry.space_group_name_H-M   'P 1'
#
loop_
_entity.id
_entity.type
_entity.pdbx_description
1 polymer ?
#
loop_
_entity_poly.entity_id
_entity_poly.type
_entity_poly.pdbx_seq_one_letter_code
_entity_poly.pdbx_strand_id
1 'polypeptide(L)'
;MFKKFFRYLILGLGLYALVATSVIMFYKDDPQAMIWQDREAFNKRYIEKLRLEDTFTLNDVLEYLGSPDLTYAKRDGEQVWQVIFYRTQHKTSDGITTMDECTGLLFKNGQLLMWGPSAYEKYLEHNDGKI
;
A
#
# COMPACT_ATOMS: atom_id res chain seq x y z
N MET A 1 14.66 -51.34 11.41
CA MET A 1 15.32 -50.25 10.65
C MET A 1 14.33 -49.10 10.34
N PHE A 2 13.14 -49.39 9.82
CA PHE A 2 12.11 -48.40 9.45
C PHE A 2 11.61 -47.45 10.56
N LYS A 3 11.48 -47.89 11.83
CA LYS A 3 11.05 -46.99 12.93
C LYS A 3 12.01 -45.81 13.17
N LYS A 4 13.32 -46.03 13.02
CA LYS A 4 14.33 -44.96 13.15
C LYS A 4 14.25 -43.99 11.96
N PHE A 5 14.05 -44.54 10.77
CA PHE A 5 13.84 -43.75 9.54
C PHE A 5 12.62 -42.82 9.66
N PHE A 6 11.45 -43.35 10.03
CA PHE A 6 10.25 -42.53 10.24
C PHE A 6 10.42 -41.49 11.34
N ARG A 7 11.16 -41.79 12.42
CA ARG A 7 11.47 -40.81 13.47
C ARG A 7 12.28 -39.62 12.92
N TYR A 8 13.30 -39.89 12.11
CA TYR A 8 14.12 -38.82 11.50
C TYR A 8 13.35 -38.05 10.42
N LEU A 9 12.47 -38.73 9.68
CA LEU A 9 11.58 -38.07 8.71
C LEU A 9 10.66 -37.05 9.42
N ILE A 10 9.99 -37.47 10.49
CA ILE A 10 9.08 -36.60 11.27
C ILE A 10 9.85 -35.44 11.91
N LEU A 11 11.04 -35.70 12.46
CA LEU A 11 11.89 -34.64 13.02
C LEU A 11 12.34 -33.64 11.96
N GLY A 12 12.73 -34.11 10.77
CA GLY A 12 13.10 -33.24 9.66
C GLY A 12 11.93 -32.38 9.17
N LEU A 13 10.74 -32.96 9.06
CA LEU A 13 9.53 -32.26 8.64
C LEU A 13 9.06 -31.24 9.69
N GLY A 14 9.18 -31.58 10.97
CA GLY A 14 8.92 -30.66 12.08
C GLY A 14 9.92 -29.49 12.12
N LEU A 15 11.22 -29.77 11.90
CA LEU A 15 12.24 -28.72 11.81
C LEU A 15 11.98 -27.81 10.60
N TYR A 16 11.63 -28.38 9.44
CA TYR A 16 11.26 -27.62 8.26
C TYR A 16 10.06 -26.70 8.52
N ALA A 17 8.99 -27.24 9.13
CA ALA A 17 7.81 -26.45 9.46
C ALA A 17 8.15 -25.30 10.42
N LEU A 18 8.97 -25.55 11.44
CA LEU A 18 9.43 -24.53 12.39
C LEU A 18 10.20 -23.40 11.68
N VAL A 19 11.13 -23.76 10.79
CA VAL A 19 11.92 -22.77 10.01
C VAL A 19 11.00 -21.99 9.07
N ALA A 20 10.12 -22.66 8.33
CA ALA A 20 9.20 -22.01 7.40
C ALA A 20 8.25 -21.02 8.10
N THR A 21 7.65 -21.42 9.23
CA THR A 21 6.81 -20.53 10.04
C THR A 21 7.61 -19.35 10.60
N SER A 22 8.85 -19.58 11.02
CA SER A 22 9.73 -18.50 11.49
C SER A 22 9.99 -17.49 10.37
N VAL A 23 10.32 -17.93 9.16
CA VAL A 23 10.54 -17.03 8.02
C VAL A 23 9.28 -16.21 7.74
N ILE A 24 8.10 -16.84 7.66
CA ILE A 24 6.82 -16.14 7.39
C ILE A 24 6.49 -15.12 8.50
N MET A 25 6.82 -15.41 9.76
CA MET A 25 6.48 -14.54 10.88
C MET A 25 7.48 -13.39 11.08
N PHE A 26 8.76 -13.60 10.77
CA PHE A 26 9.84 -12.64 11.01
C PHE A 26 10.27 -11.85 9.78
N TYR A 27 10.11 -12.39 8.56
CA TYR A 27 10.31 -11.64 7.31
C TYR A 27 8.98 -11.07 6.85
N LYS A 28 8.73 -9.82 7.22
CA LYS A 28 7.60 -9.05 6.67
C LYS A 28 7.97 -8.59 5.26
N ASP A 29 7.04 -8.77 4.32
CA ASP A 29 7.18 -8.20 2.98
C ASP A 29 7.26 -6.67 3.09
N ASP A 30 8.34 -6.09 2.60
CA ASP A 30 8.48 -4.64 2.46
C ASP A 30 8.07 -4.25 1.03
N PRO A 31 6.91 -3.58 0.83
CA PRO A 31 6.48 -3.14 -0.50
C PRO A 31 7.50 -2.27 -1.22
N GLN A 32 8.39 -1.58 -0.49
CA GLN A 32 9.42 -0.73 -1.07
C GLN A 32 10.63 -1.54 -1.60
N ALA A 33 10.83 -2.75 -1.10
CA ALA A 33 11.87 -3.67 -1.57
C ALA A 33 11.42 -4.52 -2.77
N MET A 34 10.13 -4.46 -3.15
CA MET A 34 9.60 -5.17 -4.31
C MET A 34 10.18 -4.62 -5.61
N ILE A 35 10.29 -5.48 -6.63
CA ILE A 35 10.61 -5.03 -7.99
C ILE A 35 9.44 -4.15 -8.46
N TRP A 36 9.76 -3.07 -9.18
CA TRP A 36 8.80 -2.02 -9.52
C TRP A 36 7.51 -2.53 -10.19
N GLN A 37 7.58 -3.55 -11.07
CA GLN A 37 6.39 -4.14 -11.70
C GLN A 37 5.47 -4.81 -10.67
N ASP A 38 6.04 -5.53 -9.71
CA ASP A 38 5.29 -6.22 -8.66
C ASP A 38 4.68 -5.21 -7.69
N ARG A 39 5.42 -4.14 -7.35
CA ARG A 39 4.94 -3.04 -6.51
C ARG A 39 3.73 -2.33 -7.16
N GLU A 40 3.80 -2.03 -8.46
CA GLU A 40 2.68 -1.43 -9.20
C GLU A 40 1.42 -2.30 -9.15
N ALA A 41 1.56 -3.60 -9.46
CA ALA A 41 0.44 -4.54 -9.43
C ALA A 41 -0.10 -4.74 -8.00
N PHE A 42 0.78 -4.76 -6.99
CA PHE A 42 0.41 -4.86 -5.59
C PHE A 42 -0.40 -3.64 -5.13
N ASN A 43 0.10 -2.43 -5.38
CA ASN A 43 -0.57 -1.17 -5.07
C ASN A 43 -1.95 -1.11 -5.73
N LYS A 44 -2.01 -1.42 -7.04
CA LYS A 44 -3.26 -1.40 -7.81
C LYS A 44 -4.31 -2.34 -7.21
N ARG A 45 -3.93 -3.60 -6.94
CA ARG A 45 -4.85 -4.61 -6.38
C ARG A 45 -5.37 -4.25 -5.00
N TYR A 46 -4.57 -3.57 -4.17
CA TYR A 46 -5.02 -3.12 -2.86
C TYR A 46 -5.99 -1.96 -2.98
N ILE A 47 -5.63 -0.93 -3.76
CA ILE A 47 -6.46 0.28 -3.93
C ILE A 47 -7.82 -0.06 -4.54
N GLU A 48 -7.86 -0.94 -5.55
CA GLU A 48 -9.12 -1.39 -6.17
C GLU A 48 -10.05 -2.14 -5.21
N LYS A 49 -9.53 -2.67 -4.09
CA LYS A 49 -10.33 -3.32 -3.04
C LYS A 49 -10.85 -2.36 -1.98
N LEU A 50 -10.33 -1.12 -1.93
CA LEU A 50 -10.78 -0.13 -0.96
C LEU A 50 -12.21 0.28 -1.29
N ARG A 51 -13.13 -0.01 -0.38
CA ARG A 51 -14.52 0.41 -0.50
C ARG A 51 -14.69 1.74 0.21
N LEU A 52 -15.40 2.67 -0.41
CA LEU A 52 -15.61 4.00 0.17
C LEU A 52 -16.54 3.98 1.39
N GLU A 53 -17.30 2.90 1.55
CA GLU A 53 -18.18 2.69 2.69
C GLU A 53 -17.42 2.23 3.95
N ASP A 54 -16.20 1.73 3.78
CA ASP A 54 -15.36 1.23 4.87
C ASP A 54 -14.52 2.37 5.47
N THR A 55 -14.32 2.33 6.79
CA THR A 55 -13.55 3.35 7.52
C THR A 55 -12.03 3.10 7.41
N PHE A 56 -11.48 3.22 6.21
CA PHE A 56 -10.03 3.16 6.00
C PHE A 56 -9.36 4.47 6.41
N THR A 57 -8.24 4.38 7.12
CA THR A 57 -7.44 5.54 7.53
C THR A 57 -6.16 5.65 6.71
N LEU A 58 -5.57 6.84 6.72
CA LEU A 58 -4.25 7.08 6.13
C LEU A 58 -3.20 6.10 6.69
N ASN A 59 -3.24 5.85 8.00
CA ASN A 59 -2.30 4.95 8.65
C ASN A 59 -2.46 3.50 8.17
N ASP A 60 -3.69 3.03 7.97
CA ASP A 60 -3.94 1.68 7.45
C ASP A 60 -3.32 1.51 6.05
N VAL A 61 -3.43 2.54 5.21
CA VAL A 61 -2.84 2.52 3.86
C VAL A 61 -1.32 2.58 3.93
N LEU A 62 -0.75 3.43 4.78
CA LEU A 62 0.70 3.54 4.95
C LEU A 62 1.33 2.27 5.55
N GLU A 63 0.64 1.61 6.48
CA GLU A 63 1.10 0.35 7.07
C GLU A 63 1.12 -0.78 6.04
N TYR A 64 0.15 -0.80 5.12
CA TYR A 64 0.02 -1.88 4.13
C TYR A 64 0.80 -1.64 2.83
N LEU A 65 0.81 -0.41 2.31
CA LEU A 65 1.48 -0.05 1.05
C LEU A 65 2.87 0.59 1.26
N GLY A 66 3.23 0.94 2.48
CA GLY A 66 4.45 1.66 2.79
C GLY A 66 4.38 3.13 2.37
N SER A 67 5.53 3.74 2.09
CA SER A 67 5.61 5.14 1.70
C SER A 67 5.00 5.40 0.31
N PRO A 68 4.18 6.45 0.15
CA PRO A 68 3.65 6.86 -1.15
C PRO A 68 4.72 7.51 -2.02
N ASP A 69 4.48 7.52 -3.33
CA ASP A 69 5.38 8.13 -4.32
C ASP A 69 5.27 9.66 -4.34
N LEU A 70 4.05 10.19 -4.16
CA LEU A 70 3.79 11.63 -4.01
C LEU A 70 2.82 11.88 -2.87
N THR A 71 2.98 13.00 -2.16
CA THR A 71 2.10 13.40 -1.06
C THR A 71 1.87 14.90 -1.09
N TYR A 72 0.60 15.29 -0.97
CA TYR A 72 0.21 16.68 -0.79
C TYR A 72 -0.73 16.77 0.40
N ALA A 73 -0.54 17.80 1.21
CA ALA A 73 -1.33 18.04 2.41
C ALA A 73 -1.63 19.53 2.52
N LYS A 74 -2.83 19.85 2.99
CA LYS A 74 -3.23 21.19 3.36
C LYS A 74 -4.19 21.17 4.53
N ARG A 75 -4.30 22.33 5.18
CA ARG A 75 -5.26 22.57 6.24
C ARG A 75 -6.22 23.66 5.79
N ASP A 76 -7.51 23.39 5.93
CA ASP A 76 -8.60 24.33 5.69
C ASP A 76 -9.40 24.46 6.99
N GLY A 77 -9.15 25.55 7.72
CA GLY A 77 -9.62 25.72 9.10
C GLY A 77 -9.13 24.61 10.03
N GLU A 78 -10.07 23.86 10.61
CA GLU A 78 -9.78 22.68 11.45
C GLU A 78 -9.64 21.38 10.65
N GLN A 79 -9.97 21.39 9.36
CA GLN A 79 -9.95 20.20 8.52
C GLN A 79 -8.58 20.03 7.87
N VAL A 80 -8.05 18.81 7.89
CA VAL A 80 -6.82 18.43 7.23
C VAL A 80 -7.16 17.60 5.99
N TRP A 81 -6.77 18.10 4.83
CA TRP A 81 -6.95 17.43 3.55
C TRP A 81 -5.61 16.90 3.09
N GLN A 82 -5.54 15.61 2.77
CA GLN A 82 -4.33 14.97 2.29
C GLN A 82 -4.65 14.15 1.05
N VAL A 83 -3.80 14.21 0.04
CA VAL A 83 -3.86 13.30 -1.11
C VAL A 83 -2.50 12.66 -1.26
N ILE A 84 -2.49 11.33 -1.27
CA ILE A 84 -1.29 10.53 -1.50
C ILE A 84 -1.45 9.76 -2.80
N PHE A 85 -0.32 9.47 -3.43
CA PHE A 85 -0.27 8.77 -4.71
C PHE A 85 0.63 7.56 -4.60
N TYR A 86 0.14 6.44 -5.09
CA TYR A 86 0.95 5.25 -5.34
C TYR A 86 0.99 4.98 -6.82
N ARG A 87 2.17 4.61 -7.32
CA ARG A 87 2.35 4.14 -8.69
C ARG A 87 1.57 2.83 -8.87
N THR A 88 0.68 2.80 -9.86
CA THR A 88 -0.22 1.66 -10.14
C THR A 88 -0.20 1.24 -11.60
N GLN A 89 0.46 2.02 -12.46
CA GLN A 89 0.60 1.71 -13.86
C GLN A 89 1.89 2.30 -14.43
N HIS A 90 2.48 1.59 -15.39
CA HIS A 90 3.60 2.08 -16.17
C HIS A 90 3.12 2.84 -17.40
N LYS A 91 3.68 4.02 -17.64
CA LYS A 91 3.45 4.80 -18.85
C LYS A 91 4.76 5.15 -19.56
N THR A 92 5.79 5.56 -18.82
CA THR A 92 7.09 5.95 -19.37
C THR A 92 8.25 5.33 -18.59
N SER A 93 9.29 4.91 -19.31
CA SER A 93 10.52 4.32 -18.76
C SER A 93 11.65 5.35 -18.61
N ASP A 94 11.34 6.57 -18.13
CA ASP A 94 12.32 7.65 -17.95
C ASP A 94 12.90 7.72 -16.52
N GLY A 95 12.47 6.83 -15.63
CA GLY A 95 12.93 6.76 -14.24
C GLY A 95 12.30 7.82 -13.33
N ILE A 96 11.33 8.59 -13.82
CA ILE A 96 10.59 9.58 -13.05
C ILE A 96 9.19 9.00 -12.78
N THR A 97 8.63 9.26 -11.60
CA THR A 97 7.24 8.90 -11.30
C THR A 97 6.38 10.15 -11.40
N THR A 98 5.40 10.11 -12.29
CA THR A 98 4.46 11.21 -12.54
C THR A 98 3.05 10.85 -12.07
N MET A 99 2.20 11.87 -11.85
CA MET A 99 0.85 11.67 -11.30
C MET A 99 -0.04 10.79 -12.21
N ASP A 100 0.19 10.81 -13.53
CA ASP A 100 -0.55 10.02 -14.52
C ASP A 100 -0.12 8.53 -14.56
N GLU A 101 0.92 8.15 -13.84
CA GLU A 101 1.32 6.77 -13.56
C GLU A 101 0.78 6.26 -12.20
N CYS A 102 0.08 7.13 -11.47
CA CYS A 102 -0.34 6.88 -10.10
C CYS A 102 -1.85 6.86 -9.94
N THR A 103 -2.30 6.24 -8.84
CA THR A 103 -3.67 6.38 -8.34
C THR A 103 -3.65 7.21 -7.06
N GLY A 104 -4.42 8.29 -7.05
CA GLY A 104 -4.57 9.16 -5.89
C GLY A 104 -5.57 8.61 -4.88
N LEU A 105 -5.26 8.75 -3.60
CA LEU A 105 -6.16 8.50 -2.47
C LEU A 105 -6.31 9.80 -1.70
N LEU A 106 -7.54 10.32 -1.64
CA LEU A 106 -7.87 11.53 -0.91
C LEU A 106 -8.40 11.20 0.47
N PHE A 107 -7.81 11.84 1.47
CA PHE A 107 -8.13 11.74 2.87
C PHE A 107 -8.60 13.08 3.43
N LYS A 108 -9.58 13.01 4.32
CA LYS A 108 -10.06 14.12 5.13
C LYS A 108 -9.93 13.74 6.60
N ASN A 109 -9.17 14.52 7.37
CA ASN A 109 -8.87 14.25 8.78
C ASN A 109 -8.34 12.82 9.01
N GLY A 110 -7.51 12.34 8.08
CA GLY A 110 -6.95 10.99 8.13
C GLY A 110 -7.90 9.86 7.71
N GLN A 111 -9.15 10.13 7.34
CA GLN A 111 -10.10 9.12 6.83
C GLN A 111 -10.18 9.16 5.31
N LEU A 112 -10.19 7.98 4.67
CA LEU A 112 -10.32 7.85 3.23
C LEU A 112 -11.67 8.39 2.79
N LEU A 113 -11.63 9.39 1.91
CA LEU A 113 -12.84 9.98 1.32
C LEU A 113 -13.12 9.40 -0.06
N MET A 114 -12.09 9.29 -0.89
CA MET A 114 -12.18 8.74 -2.24
C MET A 114 -10.81 8.33 -2.78
N TRP A 115 -10.80 7.54 -3.84
CA TRP A 115 -9.61 7.20 -4.59
C TRP A 115 -9.90 7.18 -6.09
N GLY A 116 -8.85 7.27 -6.91
CA GLY A 116 -8.96 7.28 -8.37
C GLY A 116 -8.49 8.58 -9.01
N PRO A 117 -8.71 8.75 -10.33
CA PRO A 117 -8.19 9.89 -11.10
C PRO A 117 -8.70 11.26 -10.59
N SER A 118 -9.95 11.31 -10.14
CA SER A 118 -10.59 12.55 -9.66
C SER A 118 -10.22 12.92 -8.22
N ALA A 119 -9.45 12.09 -7.51
CA ALA A 119 -9.04 12.38 -6.13
C ALA A 119 -8.23 13.69 -6.04
N TYR A 120 -7.36 13.94 -7.04
CA TYR A 120 -6.57 15.16 -7.08
C TYR A 120 -7.41 16.40 -7.42
N GLU A 121 -8.32 16.29 -8.39
CA GLU A 121 -9.23 17.37 -8.74
C GLU A 121 -10.08 17.78 -7.53
N LYS A 122 -10.61 16.79 -6.79
CA LYS A 122 -11.37 17.03 -5.56
C LYS A 122 -10.53 17.68 -4.45
N TYR A 123 -9.25 17.30 -4.37
CA TYR A 123 -8.30 17.96 -3.47
C TYR A 123 -8.12 19.44 -3.86
N LEU A 124 -8.03 19.75 -5.16
CA LEU A 124 -7.92 21.14 -5.65
C LEU A 124 -9.22 21.94 -5.51
N GLU A 125 -10.40 21.35 -5.62
CA GLU A 125 -11.68 22.07 -5.41
C GLU A 125 -11.79 22.66 -4.00
N HIS A 126 -11.26 21.96 -3.00
CA HIS A 126 -11.18 22.48 -1.63
C HIS A 126 -10.03 23.50 -1.45
N ASN A 127 -9.51 24.06 -2.54
CA ASN A 127 -8.56 25.17 -2.55
C ASN A 127 -9.28 26.53 -2.59
N ASP A 128 -10.60 26.55 -2.72
CA ASP A 128 -11.40 27.77 -2.82
C ASP A 128 -11.78 28.38 -1.46
N GLY A 129 -10.78 28.46 -0.58
CA GLY A 129 -10.71 29.51 0.43
C GLY A 129 -10.31 30.82 -0.26
N LYS A 130 -11.32 31.59 -0.68
CA LYS A 130 -11.20 32.99 -1.12
C LYS A 130 -10.44 33.86 -0.10
N ILE A 131 -9.53 34.68 -0.65
CA ILE A 131 -8.86 35.91 -0.13
C ILE A 131 -7.76 35.70 0.90
#